data_AF-A0A849FPQ4-F1
#
_entry.id   AF-A0A849FPQ4-F1
#
_cell.length_a   1.000
_cell.length_b   1.000
_cell.length_c   1.000
_cell.angle_alpha   90.00
_cell.angle_beta   90.00
_cell.angle_gamma   90.00
#
_symmetry.space_group_name_H-M   'P 1'
#
loop_
_entity.id
_entity.type
_entity.pdbx_description
1 polymer ?
#
loop_
_entity_poly.entity_id
_entity_poly.type
_entity_poly.pdbx_seq_one_letter_code
_entity_poly.pdbx_strand_id
1 'polypeptide(L)'
;YNPGYQSLMKDLKQSTKQRFAALDFDYPAEDLEVEIVATESGCDPDTAGKLVQIAHRTRNLKGHGLDEGISTRLLVYAGQMIGEGIEPAAACQMTLVTPLTDDPDMRETLEAAVATFFVS
;
A
#
# COMPACT_ATOMS: atom_id res chain seq x y z
N TYR A 1 7.50 -14.51 -5.42
CA TYR A 1 6.84 -14.65 -6.73
C TYR A 1 5.50 -13.97 -6.58
N ASN A 2 5.22 -12.93 -7.38
CA ASN A 2 3.96 -12.20 -7.31
C ASN A 2 3.15 -12.56 -8.56
N PRO A 3 2.15 -13.45 -8.44
CA PRO A 3 1.32 -13.86 -9.58
C PRO A 3 0.66 -12.64 -10.23
N GLY A 4 0.55 -12.62 -11.56
CA GLY A 4 -0.10 -11.53 -12.30
C GLY A 4 0.75 -10.28 -12.56
N TYR A 5 1.88 -10.12 -11.85
CA TYR A 5 2.79 -8.97 -12.04
C TYR A 5 3.66 -9.07 -13.31
N GLN A 6 3.87 -10.29 -13.80
CA GLN A 6 4.68 -10.56 -14.97
C GLN A 6 3.80 -10.95 -16.16
N SER A 7 4.19 -10.55 -17.36
CA SER A 7 3.59 -11.06 -18.60
C SER A 7 3.61 -12.60 -18.60
N LEU A 8 2.62 -13.22 -19.26
CA LEU A 8 2.52 -14.67 -19.40
C LEU A 8 3.83 -15.34 -19.88
N MET A 9 4.60 -14.66 -20.73
CA MET A 9 5.88 -15.16 -21.27
C MET A 9 7.01 -15.22 -20.23
N LYS A 10 6.91 -14.47 -19.13
CA LYS A 10 7.89 -14.39 -18.05
C LYS A 10 7.46 -15.15 -16.80
N ASP A 11 6.21 -15.63 -16.75
CA ASP A 11 5.68 -16.36 -15.61
C ASP A 11 6.43 -17.68 -15.37
N LEU A 12 6.41 -18.18 -14.13
CA LEU A 12 7.02 -19.45 -13.78
C LEU A 12 6.36 -20.59 -14.58
N LYS A 13 7.17 -21.40 -15.26
CA LYS A 13 6.69 -22.60 -15.96
C LYS A 13 5.98 -23.54 -14.97
N GLN A 14 4.96 -24.26 -15.45
CA GLN A 14 4.21 -25.22 -14.64
C GLN A 14 5.09 -26.30 -14.02
N SER A 15 6.08 -26.79 -14.77
CA SER A 15 7.05 -27.76 -14.26
C SER A 15 7.87 -27.21 -13.08
N THR A 16 8.14 -25.91 -13.04
CA THR A 16 8.79 -25.28 -11.88
C THR A 16 7.81 -25.13 -10.73
N LYS A 17 6.59 -24.63 -10.96
CA LYS A 17 5.57 -24.45 -9.90
C LYS A 17 5.27 -25.75 -9.14
N GLN A 18 5.17 -26.88 -9.83
CA GLN A 18 4.86 -28.20 -9.24
C GLN A 18 5.98 -28.82 -8.39
N ARG A 19 7.12 -28.13 -8.22
CA ARG A 19 8.25 -28.59 -7.40
C ARG A 19 8.36 -27.86 -6.05
N PHE A 20 7.41 -26.98 -5.76
CA PHE A 20 7.37 -26.20 -4.52
C PHE A 20 6.03 -26.41 -3.82
N ALA A 21 6.07 -26.50 -2.48
CA ALA A 21 4.91 -26.20 -1.66
C ALA A 21 4.69 -24.69 -1.65
N ALA A 22 3.43 -24.24 -1.57
CA ALA A 22 3.08 -22.83 -1.64
C ALA A 22 2.14 -22.45 -0.49
N LEU A 23 2.33 -21.22 -0.01
CA LEU A 23 1.37 -20.49 0.79
C LEU A 23 1.03 -19.23 0.00
N ASP A 24 -0.26 -18.88 -0.01
CA ASP A 24 -0.73 -17.65 -0.62
C ASP A 24 -0.81 -16.58 0.46
N PHE A 25 -0.30 -15.39 0.17
CA PHE A 25 -0.29 -14.27 1.07
C PHE A 25 -1.01 -13.10 0.41
N ASP A 26 -1.84 -12.44 1.20
CA ASP A 26 -2.46 -11.17 0.86
C ASP A 26 -2.14 -10.16 1.97
N TYR A 27 -2.60 -8.92 1.80
CA TYR A 27 -2.54 -7.92 2.84
C TYR A 27 -3.23 -8.44 4.12
N PRO A 28 -2.69 -8.13 5.31
CA PRO A 28 -3.29 -8.56 6.57
C PRO A 28 -4.70 -8.00 6.74
N ALA A 29 -5.48 -8.60 7.66
CA ALA A 29 -6.72 -7.99 8.12
C ALA A 29 -6.42 -6.61 8.75
N GLU A 30 -7.38 -5.69 8.66
CA GLU A 30 -7.20 -4.28 9.06
C GLU A 30 -6.55 -4.13 10.45
N ASP A 31 -7.13 -4.75 11.49
CA ASP A 31 -6.62 -4.66 12.87
C ASP A 31 -5.15 -5.12 12.98
N LEU A 32 -4.80 -6.20 12.28
CA LEU A 32 -3.44 -6.74 12.26
C LEU A 32 -2.49 -5.85 11.46
N GLU A 33 -2.93 -5.28 10.34
CA GLU A 33 -2.11 -4.36 9.56
C GLU A 33 -1.84 -3.07 10.32
N VAL A 34 -2.81 -2.56 11.09
CA VAL A 34 -2.63 -1.41 11.97
C VAL A 34 -1.58 -1.69 13.04
N GLU A 35 -1.65 -2.87 13.68
CA GLU A 35 -0.64 -3.30 14.67
C GLU A 35 0.76 -3.38 14.04
N ILE A 36 0.87 -3.98 12.86
CA ILE A 36 2.13 -4.09 12.12
C ILE A 36 2.67 -2.69 11.80
N VAL A 37 1.85 -1.81 11.22
CA VAL A 37 2.28 -0.46 10.83
C VAL A 37 2.69 0.36 12.05
N ALA A 38 1.91 0.36 13.13
CA ALA A 38 2.25 1.08 14.36
C ALA A 38 3.59 0.57 14.94
N THR A 39 3.78 -0.74 14.98
CA THR A 39 5.00 -1.37 15.53
C THR A 39 6.23 -1.06 14.69
N GLU A 40 6.16 -1.28 13.37
CA GLU A 40 7.31 -1.17 12.46
C GLU A 40 7.68 0.28 12.12
N SER A 41 6.71 1.19 12.19
CA SER A 41 6.95 2.62 11.93
C SER A 41 7.21 3.45 13.18
N GLY A 42 6.77 2.99 14.35
CA GLY A 42 6.82 3.75 15.60
C GLY A 42 5.79 4.88 15.71
N CYS A 43 4.87 5.02 14.74
CA CYS A 43 3.76 5.96 14.85
C CYS A 43 2.67 5.45 15.81
N ASP A 44 1.80 6.35 16.28
CA ASP A 44 0.70 5.97 17.16
C ASP A 44 -0.39 5.17 16.41
N PRO A 45 -1.19 4.36 17.12
CA PRO A 45 -2.22 3.53 16.49
C PRO A 45 -3.30 4.30 15.72
N ASP A 46 -3.59 5.56 16.05
CA ASP A 46 -4.58 6.37 15.32
C ASP A 46 -4.03 6.78 13.96
N THR A 47 -2.75 7.19 13.90
CA THR A 47 -2.03 7.44 12.65
C THR A 47 -1.95 6.17 11.80
N ALA A 48 -1.56 5.03 12.37
CA ALA A 48 -1.51 3.75 11.67
C ALA A 48 -2.89 3.34 11.12
N GLY A 49 -3.95 3.52 11.91
CA GLY A 49 -5.34 3.30 11.51
C GLY A 49 -5.73 4.08 10.26
N LYS A 50 -5.43 5.39 10.24
CA LYS A 50 -5.69 6.25 9.08
C LYS A 50 -4.93 5.79 7.84
N LEU A 51 -3.65 5.45 7.98
CA LEU A 51 -2.81 4.96 6.89
C LEU A 51 -3.35 3.66 6.29
N VAL A 52 -3.76 2.70 7.12
CA VAL A 52 -4.38 1.44 6.67
C VAL A 52 -5.70 1.69 5.95
N GLN A 53 -6.55 2.59 6.47
CA GLN A 53 -7.80 2.96 5.82
C GLN A 53 -7.59 3.59 4.44
N ILE A 54 -6.54 4.40 4.25
CA ILE A 54 -6.14 4.90 2.93
C ILE A 54 -5.74 3.74 2.01
N ALA A 55 -4.96 2.78 2.49
CA ALA A 55 -4.59 1.59 1.71
C ALA A 55 -5.80 0.74 1.31
N HIS A 56 -6.78 0.54 2.19
CA HIS A 56 -7.99 -0.22 1.87
C HIS A 56 -8.76 0.41 0.70
N ARG A 57 -8.94 1.74 0.71
CA ARG A 57 -9.61 2.46 -0.38
C ARG A 57 -8.88 2.31 -1.71
N THR A 58 -7.56 2.38 -1.69
CA THR A 58 -6.73 2.33 -2.91
C THR A 58 -6.56 0.91 -3.45
N ARG A 59 -6.54 -0.12 -2.58
CA ARG A 59 -6.57 -1.53 -3.00
C ARG A 59 -7.85 -1.89 -3.75
N ASN A 60 -8.98 -1.25 -3.39
CA ASN A 60 -10.23 -1.41 -4.13
C ASN A 60 -10.20 -0.79 -5.54
N LEU A 61 -9.20 0.03 -5.88
CA LEU A 61 -8.99 0.58 -7.22
C LEU A 61 -8.08 -0.31 -8.08
N LYS A 62 -7.57 -1.43 -7.55
CA LYS A 62 -6.79 -2.40 -8.35
C LYS A 62 -7.64 -2.92 -9.52
N GLY A 63 -7.13 -2.80 -10.74
CA GLY A 63 -7.86 -3.13 -11.97
C GLY A 63 -8.81 -2.03 -12.47
N HIS A 64 -8.92 -0.90 -11.75
CA HIS A 64 -9.73 0.27 -12.09
C HIS A 64 -8.86 1.55 -12.19
N GLY A 65 -7.67 1.42 -12.78
CA GLY A 65 -6.71 2.52 -12.94
C GLY A 65 -5.40 2.34 -12.15
N LEU A 66 -5.35 1.38 -11.23
CA LEU A 66 -4.10 0.93 -10.61
C LEU A 66 -3.78 -0.51 -11.01
N ASP A 67 -2.51 -0.76 -11.32
CA ASP A 67 -2.00 -2.13 -11.49
C ASP A 67 -1.96 -2.86 -10.15
N GLU A 68 -1.57 -2.18 -9.07
CA GLU A 68 -1.57 -2.67 -7.69
C GLU A 68 -1.96 -1.58 -6.69
N GLY A 69 -2.56 -2.01 -5.56
CA GLY A 69 -2.86 -1.12 -4.45
C GLY A 69 -1.65 -0.86 -3.54
N ILE A 70 -1.85 0.00 -2.54
CA ILE A 70 -0.81 0.35 -1.57
C ILE A 70 -0.38 -0.89 -0.78
N SER A 71 0.93 -1.17 -0.79
CA SER A 71 1.51 -2.25 0.00
C SER A 71 1.73 -1.83 1.46
N THR A 72 1.73 -2.80 2.39
CA THR A 72 2.07 -2.57 3.81
C THR A 72 3.43 -1.90 3.98
N ARG A 73 4.39 -2.16 3.06
CA ARG A 73 5.70 -1.49 3.08
C ARG A 73 5.58 0.03 2.92
N LEU A 74 4.70 0.50 2.04
CA LEU A 74 4.51 1.94 1.82
C LEU A 74 3.81 2.58 3.02
N LEU A 75 2.93 1.86 3.71
CA LEU A 75 2.33 2.31 4.97
C LEU A 75 3.38 2.49 6.07
N VAL A 76 4.33 1.56 6.20
CA VAL A 76 5.44 1.68 7.15
C VAL A 76 6.29 2.91 6.84
N TYR A 77 6.63 3.16 5.56
CA TYR A 77 7.37 4.37 5.17
C TYR A 77 6.60 5.66 5.48
N ALA A 78 5.30 5.70 5.21
CA ALA A 78 4.46 6.84 5.56
C ALA A 78 4.47 7.11 7.07
N GLY A 79 4.28 6.05 7.87
CA GLY A 79 4.31 6.14 9.33
C GLY A 79 5.67 6.61 9.87
N GLN A 80 6.78 6.12 9.29
CA GLN A 80 8.13 6.52 9.69
C GLN A 80 8.37 8.01 9.42
N MET A 81 7.99 8.48 8.22
CA MET A 81 8.11 9.90 7.87
C MET A 81 7.29 10.79 8.81
N ILE A 82 6.07 10.39 9.16
CA ILE A 82 5.23 11.11 10.11
C ILE A 82 5.86 11.11 11.51
N GLY A 83 6.41 9.98 11.95
CA GLY A 83 7.13 9.87 13.22
C GLY A 83 8.38 10.74 13.29
N GLU A 84 9.03 11.02 12.15
CA GLU A 84 10.15 11.95 12.01
C GLU A 84 9.72 13.42 11.91
N GLY A 85 8.42 13.71 11.97
CA GLY A 85 7.85 15.06 11.97
C GLY A 85 7.53 15.62 10.60
N ILE A 86 7.50 14.80 9.55
CA ILE A 86 6.99 15.21 8.24
C ILE A 86 5.47 15.30 8.31
N GLU A 87 4.91 16.40 7.78
CA GLU A 87 3.47 16.60 7.70
C GLU A 87 2.77 15.40 7.04
N PRO A 88 1.67 14.85 7.63
CA PRO A 88 1.04 13.62 7.16
C PRO A 88 0.65 13.63 5.68
N ALA A 89 0.13 14.76 5.18
CA ALA A 89 -0.21 14.90 3.77
C ALA A 89 1.03 14.77 2.86
N ALA A 90 2.15 15.40 3.24
CA ALA A 90 3.41 15.31 2.50
C ALA A 90 4.02 13.91 2.56
N ALA A 91 4.02 13.28 3.74
CA ALA A 91 4.47 11.90 3.92
C ALA A 91 3.68 10.93 3.03
N CYS A 92 2.35 11.05 3.04
CA CYS A 92 1.49 10.24 2.18
C CYS A 92 1.72 10.53 0.70
N GLN A 93 1.92 11.79 0.29
CA GLN A 93 2.21 12.11 -1.10
C GLN A 93 3.49 11.43 -1.61
N MET A 94 4.55 11.45 -0.79
CA MET A 94 5.85 10.88 -1.14
C MET A 94 5.86 9.35 -1.17
N THR A 95 5.00 8.70 -0.37
CA THR A 95 5.06 7.25 -0.15
C THR A 95 3.87 6.48 -0.72
N LEU A 96 2.66 7.05 -0.67
CA LEU A 96 1.40 6.38 -1.00
C LEU A 96 0.84 6.80 -2.36
N VAL A 97 1.16 8.00 -2.83
CA VAL A 97 0.63 8.56 -4.09
C VAL A 97 1.66 8.49 -5.21
N THR A 98 2.75 9.25 -5.08
CA THR A 98 3.75 9.44 -6.14
C THR A 98 4.35 8.12 -6.66
N PRO A 99 4.64 7.12 -5.80
CA PRO A 99 5.19 5.85 -6.29
C PRO A 99 4.16 4.92 -6.95
N LEU A 100 2.86 5.17 -6.77
CA LEU A 100 1.80 4.24 -7.16
C LEU A 100 1.34 4.44 -8.60
N THR A 101 1.40 5.67 -9.11
CA THR A 101 0.87 6.00 -10.43
C THR A 101 1.51 7.25 -11.01
N ASP A 102 1.72 7.22 -12.32
CA ASP A 102 2.09 8.41 -13.07
C ASP A 102 0.89 9.16 -13.67
N ASP A 103 -0.27 8.54 -13.68
CA ASP A 103 -1.52 9.07 -14.24
C ASP A 103 -2.06 10.22 -13.36
N PRO A 104 -2.27 11.44 -13.91
CA PRO A 104 -2.74 12.60 -13.15
C PRO A 104 -4.11 12.42 -12.49
N ASP A 105 -5.06 11.77 -13.18
CA ASP A 105 -6.43 11.59 -12.68
C ASP A 105 -6.43 10.58 -11.51
N MET A 106 -5.59 9.55 -11.62
CA MET A 106 -5.37 8.62 -10.52
C MET A 106 -4.65 9.27 -9.35
N ARG A 107 -3.64 10.13 -9.59
CA ARG A 107 -3.00 10.88 -8.50
C ARG A 107 -4.01 11.72 -7.73
N GLU A 108 -4.88 12.46 -8.42
CA GLU A 108 -5.93 13.27 -7.78
C GLU A 108 -6.87 12.40 -6.92
N THR A 109 -7.23 11.22 -7.42
CA THR A 109 -8.05 10.25 -6.68
C THR A 109 -7.37 9.76 -5.40
N LEU A 110 -6.06 9.46 -5.47
CA LEU A 110 -5.28 9.04 -4.31
C LEU A 110 -5.09 10.19 -3.30
N GLU A 111 -4.82 11.41 -3.79
CA GLU A 111 -4.71 12.62 -2.98
C GLU A 111 -6.01 12.92 -2.24
N ALA A 112 -7.16 12.78 -2.90
CA ALA A 112 -8.47 12.93 -2.27
C ALA A 112 -8.72 11.86 -1.18
N ALA A 113 -8.23 10.63 -1.38
CA ALA A 113 -8.31 9.58 -0.37
C ALA A 113 -7.47 9.94 0.87
N VAL A 114 -6.25 10.47 0.69
CA VAL A 114 -5.40 10.95 1.78
C VAL A 114 -6.06 12.11 2.53
N ALA A 115 -6.58 13.11 1.81
CA ALA A 115 -7.22 14.29 2.37
C ALA A 115 -8.48 13.98 3.21
N THR A 116 -9.08 12.80 3.03
CA THR A 116 -10.22 12.35 3.87
C THR A 116 -9.79 12.09 5.32
N PHE A 117 -8.52 11.71 5.57
CA PHE A 117 -8.03 11.31 6.88
C PHE A 117 -7.05 12.29 7.50
N PHE A 118 -6.25 12.96 6.66
CA PHE A 118 -5.30 13.97 7.07
C PHE A 118 -5.68 15.29 6.43
N VAL A 119 -6.33 16.14 7.20
CA VAL A 119 -6.73 17.49 6.78
C VAL A 119 -5.54 18.40 7.02
N SER A 120 -5.15 19.15 6.00
CA SER A 120 -4.24 20.30 6.09
C SER A 120 -4.95 21.55 6.58
#